data_AF-A0A414WNV5-F1
#
_entry.id   AF-A0A414WNV5-F1
#
_cell.length_a   1.000
_cell.length_b   1.000
_cell.length_c   1.000
_cell.angle_alpha   90.00
_cell.angle_beta   90.00
_cell.angle_gamma   90.00
#
_symmetry.space_group_name_H-M   'P 1'
#
loop_
_entity.id
_entity.type
_entity.pdbx_description
1 polymer ?
#
loop_
_entity_poly.entity_id
_entity_poly.type
_entity_poly.pdbx_seq_one_letter_code
_entity_poly.pdbx_strand_id
1 'polypeptide(L)'
;MRTKIYLKTLLIAFIAIFGLTACTNEDEPKDITKEVTMYVSSETGTMDDFFDADKTDPIECMLVKEQGEDEYRPMAFCGIQGFEYEKGYEYDLRVNKTTLANPPADGSIYKYQLVRVVEKRQVGNPNEAE
;
A
#
# COMPACT_ATOMS: atom_id res chain seq x y z
N MET A 1 -13.78 -60.36 33.70
CA MET A 1 -12.63 -59.44 33.89
C MET A 1 -12.16 -58.73 32.61
N ARG A 2 -12.32 -59.30 31.40
CA ARG A 2 -11.78 -58.71 30.16
C ARG A 2 -12.53 -57.49 29.62
N THR A 3 -13.85 -57.39 29.80
CA THR A 3 -14.66 -56.24 29.31
C THR A 3 -14.37 -54.91 30.02
N LYS A 4 -13.94 -54.94 31.29
CA LYS A 4 -13.57 -53.73 32.06
C LYS A 4 -12.21 -53.15 31.64
N ILE A 5 -11.35 -53.96 31.01
CA ILE A 5 -10.05 -53.52 30.48
C ILE A 5 -10.30 -52.79 29.17
N TYR A 6 -11.09 -53.37 28.25
CA TYR A 6 -11.45 -52.73 26.98
C TYR A 6 -12.18 -51.40 27.14
N LEU A 7 -13.04 -51.25 28.16
CA LEU A 7 -13.72 -49.97 28.43
C LEU A 7 -12.74 -48.87 28.89
N LYS A 8 -11.69 -49.23 29.64
CA LYS A 8 -10.62 -48.30 30.03
C LYS A 8 -9.65 -48.02 28.88
N THR A 9 -9.35 -49.01 28.04
CA THR A 9 -8.50 -48.83 26.86
C THR A 9 -9.19 -47.99 25.78
N LEU A 10 -10.51 -48.12 25.60
CA LEU A 10 -11.32 -47.27 24.71
C LEU A 10 -11.41 -45.82 25.22
N LEU A 11 -11.44 -45.61 26.54
CA LEU A 11 -11.46 -44.27 27.14
C LEU A 11 -10.10 -43.53 27.01
N ILE A 12 -8.99 -44.26 27.00
CA ILE A 12 -7.64 -43.69 26.85
C ILE A 12 -7.32 -43.36 25.37
N ALA A 13 -7.90 -44.11 24.42
CA ALA A 13 -7.72 -43.86 22.99
C ALA A 13 -8.48 -42.61 22.47
N PHE A 14 -9.56 -42.21 23.14
CA PHE A 14 -10.35 -41.02 22.73
C PHE A 14 -9.68 -39.69 23.11
N ILE A 15 -8.78 -39.69 24.11
CA ILE A 15 -8.06 -38.50 24.58
C ILE A 15 -6.89 -38.12 23.65
N ALA A 16 -6.41 -39.06 22.81
CA ALA A 16 -5.30 -38.81 21.90
C ALA A 16 -5.69 -38.11 20.58
N ILE A 17 -6.98 -37.97 20.27
CA ILE A 17 -7.47 -37.40 19.00
C ILE A 17 -7.85 -35.91 19.13
N PHE A 18 -7.97 -35.39 20.36
CA PHE A 18 -8.36 -33.99 20.61
C PHE A 18 -7.19 -32.99 20.66
N GLY A 19 -5.96 -33.41 20.35
CA GLY A 19 -4.73 -32.63 20.59
C GLY A 19 -4.16 -31.81 19.42
N LEU A 20 -4.89 -31.60 18.32
CA LEU A 20 -4.36 -30.87 17.15
C LEU A 20 -5.22 -29.68 16.69
N THR A 21 -5.94 -29.01 17.59
CA THR A 21 -6.32 -27.61 17.33
C THR A 21 -5.15 -26.72 17.73
N ALA A 22 -4.10 -26.69 16.90
CA ALA A 22 -3.13 -25.62 16.97
C ALA A 22 -3.87 -24.32 16.65
N CYS A 23 -3.96 -23.44 17.64
CA CYS A 23 -4.56 -22.12 17.49
C CYS A 23 -3.86 -21.40 16.33
N THR A 24 -4.61 -21.09 15.27
CA THR A 24 -4.23 -20.03 14.35
C THR A 24 -4.15 -18.74 15.17
N ASN A 25 -2.97 -18.15 15.29
CA ASN A 25 -2.81 -16.84 15.91
C ASN A 25 -3.48 -15.83 14.98
N GLU A 26 -4.77 -15.55 15.20
CA GLU A 26 -5.53 -14.58 14.41
C GLU A 26 -5.18 -13.12 14.77
N ASP A 27 -4.39 -12.92 15.83
CA ASP A 27 -4.06 -11.61 16.43
C ASP A 27 -2.83 -10.92 15.83
N GLU A 28 -2.22 -11.43 14.76
CA GLU A 28 -1.16 -10.68 14.07
C GLU A 28 -1.77 -9.44 13.37
N PRO A 29 -1.20 -8.24 13.56
CA PRO A 29 -1.69 -7.05 12.88
C PRO A 29 -1.45 -7.21 11.36
N LYS A 30 -2.53 -7.05 10.59
CA LYS A 30 -2.53 -7.27 9.14
C LYS A 30 -2.54 -5.97 8.37
N ASP A 31 -1.87 -5.97 7.24
CA ASP A 31 -1.95 -4.90 6.26
C ASP A 31 -3.40 -4.72 5.79
N ILE A 32 -3.80 -3.46 5.60
CA ILE A 32 -5.14 -3.10 5.16
C ILE A 32 -5.05 -2.45 3.79
N THR A 33 -5.63 -3.07 2.78
CA THR A 33 -5.67 -2.53 1.41
C THR A 33 -7.05 -1.98 1.08
N LYS A 34 -7.09 -0.78 0.51
CA LYS A 34 -8.29 -0.16 -0.05
C LYS A 34 -7.99 0.42 -1.42
N GLU A 35 -8.92 0.27 -2.35
CA GLU A 35 -8.85 1.00 -3.61
C GLU A 35 -9.25 2.46 -3.37
N VAL A 36 -8.41 3.39 -3.78
CA VAL A 36 -8.65 4.84 -3.67
C VAL A 36 -8.47 5.49 -5.04
N THR A 37 -9.05 6.69 -5.18
CA THR A 37 -8.80 7.57 -6.33
C THR A 37 -7.63 8.48 -5.99
N MET A 38 -6.63 8.55 -6.86
CA MET A 38 -5.52 9.51 -6.77
C MET A 38 -5.49 10.39 -8.00
N TYR A 39 -5.20 11.66 -7.80
CA TYR A 39 -4.96 12.66 -8.84
C TYR A 39 -3.46 12.93 -8.92
N VAL A 40 -2.92 13.01 -10.12
CA VAL A 40 -1.52 13.38 -10.38
C VAL A 40 -1.49 14.62 -11.25
N SER A 41 -0.80 15.66 -10.79
CA SER A 41 -0.66 16.94 -11.50
C SER A 41 0.23 16.79 -12.74
N SER A 42 0.01 17.65 -13.74
CA SER A 42 0.93 17.84 -14.88
C SER A 42 2.25 18.52 -14.51
N GLU A 43 2.28 19.18 -13.35
CA GLU A 43 3.45 19.86 -12.82
C GLU A 43 4.22 18.97 -11.84
N THR A 44 5.52 19.23 -11.76
CA THR A 44 6.43 18.57 -10.81
C THR A 44 6.68 19.46 -9.60
N GLY A 45 6.92 18.83 -8.46
CA GLY A 45 7.37 19.49 -7.24
C GLY A 45 8.80 19.13 -6.92
N THR A 46 9.26 19.53 -5.75
CA THR A 46 10.55 19.14 -5.17
C THR A 46 10.35 18.45 -3.83
N MET A 47 11.23 17.51 -3.50
CA MET A 47 11.32 16.91 -2.16
C MET A 47 12.78 16.75 -1.74
N ASP A 48 13.00 16.69 -0.42
CA ASP A 48 14.33 16.42 0.15
C ASP A 48 14.85 15.08 -0.36
N ASP A 49 16.12 15.03 -0.78
CA ASP A 49 16.79 13.78 -1.08
C ASP A 49 17.07 13.03 0.23
N PHE A 50 16.59 11.78 0.32
CA PHE A 50 16.84 10.93 1.49
C PHE A 50 18.33 10.66 1.71
N PHE A 51 19.15 10.73 0.65
CA PHE A 51 20.60 10.54 0.74
C PHE A 51 21.37 11.84 1.05
N ASP A 52 20.71 13.00 1.04
CA ASP A 52 21.29 14.28 1.41
C ASP A 52 20.85 14.70 2.82
N ALA A 53 21.70 14.41 3.80
CA ALA A 53 21.44 14.74 5.20
C ALA A 53 21.31 16.26 5.44
N ASP A 54 21.97 17.08 4.63
CA ASP A 54 22.00 18.53 4.77
C ASP A 54 20.87 19.22 3.98
N LYS A 55 20.10 18.45 3.18
CA LYS A 55 18.93 18.91 2.39
C LYS A 55 19.25 20.07 1.45
N THR A 56 20.45 20.05 0.90
CA THR A 56 20.96 21.07 -0.02
C THR A 56 20.56 20.82 -1.47
N ASP A 57 20.34 19.56 -1.85
CA ASP A 57 20.08 19.14 -3.22
C ASP A 57 18.70 18.46 -3.34
N PRO A 58 17.59 19.22 -3.37
CA PRO A 58 16.26 18.64 -3.51
C PRO A 58 16.07 18.00 -4.89
N ILE A 59 15.31 16.90 -4.92
CA ILE A 59 15.03 16.14 -6.14
C ILE A 59 13.64 16.46 -6.70
N GLU A 60 13.51 16.41 -8.03
CA GLU A 60 12.23 16.56 -8.72
C GLU A 60 11.32 15.35 -8.44
N CYS A 61 10.03 15.61 -8.27
CA CYS A 61 9.05 14.57 -7.94
C CYS A 61 7.68 14.89 -8.56
N MET A 62 6.77 13.91 -8.54
CA MET A 62 5.38 14.14 -8.95
C MET A 62 4.56 14.74 -7.81
N LEU A 63 3.56 15.53 -8.15
CA LEU A 63 2.58 16.05 -7.21
C LEU A 63 1.33 15.20 -7.27
N VAL A 64 0.95 14.62 -6.13
CA VAL A 64 -0.20 13.71 -6.04
C VAL A 64 -1.19 14.14 -4.96
N LYS A 65 -2.45 13.76 -5.13
CA LYS A 65 -3.52 14.06 -4.17
C LYS A 65 -4.53 12.92 -4.11
N GLU A 66 -4.92 12.46 -2.92
CA GLU A 66 -6.03 11.49 -2.81
C GLU A 66 -7.40 12.20 -2.85
N GLN A 67 -8.41 11.49 -3.34
CA GLN A 67 -9.77 12.03 -3.34
C GLN A 67 -10.26 12.33 -1.92
N GLY A 68 -10.66 13.58 -1.69
CA GLY A 68 -11.04 14.09 -0.38
C GLY A 68 -9.94 14.91 0.32
N GLU A 69 -8.73 14.94 -0.23
CA GLU A 69 -7.68 15.86 0.19
C GLU A 69 -7.76 17.17 -0.63
N ASP A 70 -7.41 18.28 0.01
CA ASP A 70 -7.46 19.61 -0.62
C ASP A 70 -6.16 19.93 -1.37
N GLU A 71 -5.02 19.52 -0.82
CA GLU A 71 -3.68 19.90 -1.29
C GLU A 71 -2.93 18.74 -1.95
N TYR A 72 -2.12 19.08 -2.97
CA TYR A 72 -1.17 18.15 -3.56
C TYR A 72 0.06 18.01 -2.68
N ARG A 73 0.58 16.79 -2.58
CA ARG A 73 1.82 16.47 -1.87
C ARG A 73 2.87 15.90 -2.81
N PRO A 74 4.16 16.15 -2.56
CA PRO A 74 5.23 15.56 -3.33
C PRO A 74 5.30 14.04 -3.10
N MET A 75 5.53 13.29 -4.18
CA MET A 75 5.77 11.85 -4.16
C MET A 75 6.84 11.52 -5.21
N ALA A 76 7.83 10.71 -4.84
CA ALA A 76 8.84 10.25 -5.79
C ALA A 76 8.20 9.61 -7.03
N PHE A 77 8.81 9.74 -8.21
CA PHE A 77 8.23 9.23 -9.46
C PHE A 77 7.92 7.72 -9.45
N CYS A 78 8.64 6.94 -8.64
CA CYS A 78 8.40 5.51 -8.43
C CYS A 78 7.46 5.19 -7.25
N GLY A 79 6.82 6.19 -6.65
CA GLY A 79 6.01 6.04 -5.43
C GLY A 79 4.71 5.28 -5.62
N ILE A 80 4.24 5.11 -6.87
CA ILE A 80 3.10 4.26 -7.23
C ILE A 80 3.63 3.14 -8.14
N GLN A 81 3.65 1.92 -7.62
CA GLN A 81 4.14 0.77 -8.37
C GLN A 81 3.28 0.55 -9.62
N GLY A 82 3.93 0.39 -10.78
CA GLY A 82 3.27 0.17 -12.07
C GLY A 82 2.71 1.44 -12.74
N PHE A 83 2.96 2.63 -12.19
CA PHE A 83 2.63 3.90 -12.82
C PHE A 83 3.92 4.58 -13.32
N GLU A 84 3.88 5.09 -14.56
CA GLU A 84 4.95 5.89 -15.14
C GLU A 84 4.40 7.31 -15.38
N TYR A 85 5.03 8.28 -14.73
CA TYR A 85 4.65 9.68 -14.85
C TYR A 85 5.23 10.31 -16.13
N GLU A 86 4.41 11.09 -16.83
CA GLU A 86 4.86 11.93 -17.95
C GLU A 86 4.53 13.39 -17.63
N LYS A 87 5.54 14.25 -17.69
CA LYS A 87 5.41 15.70 -17.43
C LYS A 87 4.47 16.35 -18.44
N GLY A 88 3.63 17.28 -17.98
CA GLY A 88 2.62 17.94 -18.81
C GLY A 88 1.30 17.18 -18.94
N TYR A 89 1.14 16.05 -18.25
CA TYR A 89 -0.11 15.30 -18.21
C TYR A 89 -0.71 15.26 -16.80
N GLU A 90 -2.02 15.49 -16.72
CA GLU A 90 -2.80 15.18 -15.54
C GLU A 90 -3.35 13.75 -15.62
N TYR A 91 -3.47 13.11 -14.45
CA TYR A 91 -3.99 11.75 -14.35
C TYR A 91 -5.02 11.61 -13.24
N ASP A 92 -6.07 10.84 -13.53
CA ASP A 92 -6.95 10.25 -12.54
C ASP A 92 -6.63 8.75 -12.47
N LEU A 93 -6.22 8.26 -11.31
CA LEU A 93 -5.78 6.88 -11.10
C LEU A 93 -6.70 6.15 -10.12
N ARG A 94 -6.94 4.87 -10.38
CA ARG A 94 -7.34 3.92 -9.34
C ARG A 94 -6.10 3.20 -8.84
N VAL A 95 -5.88 3.26 -7.53
CA VAL A 95 -4.73 2.63 -6.88
C VAL A 95 -5.16 1.84 -5.67
N ASN A 96 -4.48 0.73 -5.41
CA ASN A 96 -4.56 0.04 -4.14
C ASN A 96 -3.61 0.73 -3.15
N LYS A 97 -4.17 1.38 -2.15
CA LYS A 97 -3.44 1.91 -1.00
C LYS A 97 -3.42 0.86 0.11
N THR A 98 -2.25 0.37 0.42
CA THR A 98 -2.02 -0.57 1.53
C THR A 98 -1.42 0.18 2.70
N THR A 99 -2.12 0.21 3.82
CA THR A 99 -1.58 0.65 5.11
C THR A 99 -0.88 -0.55 5.76
N LEU A 100 0.42 -0.41 6.00
CA LEU A 100 1.25 -1.46 6.57
C LEU A 100 1.00 -1.56 8.07
N ALA A 101 0.78 -2.78 8.56
CA ALA A 101 0.70 -3.06 9.99
C ALA A 101 2.06 -2.87 10.68
N ASN A 102 3.14 -3.22 9.97
CA ASN A 102 4.52 -3.14 10.45
C ASN A 102 5.37 -2.33 9.44
N PRO A 103 5.28 -0.99 9.45
CA PRO A 103 6.02 -0.15 8.52
C PRO A 103 7.53 -0.11 8.82
N PRO A 104 8.38 0.26 7.84
CA PRO A 104 9.79 0.56 8.08
C PRO A 104 9.93 1.75 9.04
N ALA A 105 10.99 1.81 9.83
CA ALA A 105 11.18 2.86 10.83
C ALA A 105 11.32 4.28 10.22
N ASP A 106 11.90 4.36 9.02
CA ASP A 106 12.21 5.55 8.23
C ASP A 106 11.40 5.59 6.91
N GLY A 107 10.43 4.70 6.76
CA GLY A 107 9.65 4.53 5.54
C GLY A 107 8.21 5.02 5.68
N SER A 108 7.54 5.17 4.53
CA SER A 108 6.11 5.42 4.52
C SER A 108 5.34 4.23 5.10
N ILE A 109 4.28 4.52 5.86
CA ILE A 109 3.30 3.52 6.29
C ILE A 109 2.39 3.05 5.15
N TYR A 110 2.48 3.68 3.99
CA TYR A 110 1.63 3.40 2.84
C TYR A 110 2.43 2.81 1.67
N LYS A 111 1.84 1.82 0.99
CA LYS A 111 2.26 1.37 -0.35
C LYS A 111 1.14 1.63 -1.35
N TYR A 112 1.50 2.06 -2.55
CA TYR A 112 0.56 2.32 -3.63
C TYR A 112 0.89 1.43 -4.83
N GLN A 113 -0.12 0.75 -5.36
CA GLN A 113 -0.03 -0.07 -6.57
C GLN A 113 -1.10 0.39 -7.55
N LEU A 114 -0.70 0.72 -8.78
CA LEU A 114 -1.63 1.09 -9.83
C LEU A 114 -2.58 -0.09 -10.12
N VAL A 115 -3.87 0.20 -10.14
CA VAL A 115 -4.92 -0.70 -10.64
C VAL A 115 -5.22 -0.36 -12.09
N ARG A 116 -5.50 0.92 -12.38
CA ARG A 116 -5.71 1.43 -13.74
C ARG A 116 -5.61 2.96 -13.80
N VAL A 117 -5.27 3.46 -14.97
CA VAL A 117 -5.47 4.88 -15.34
C VAL A 117 -6.94 5.05 -15.72
N VAL A 118 -7.65 5.94 -15.03
CA VAL A 118 -9.04 6.30 -15.35
C VAL A 118 -9.05 7.36 -16.45
N GLU A 119 -8.19 8.36 -16.32
CA GLU A 119 -8.05 9.44 -17.27
C GLU A 119 -6.59 9.88 -17.37
N LYS A 120 -6.17 10.27 -18.57
CA LYS A 120 -4.90 10.94 -18.86
C LYS A 120 -5.19 12.11 -19.77
N ARG A 121 -4.88 13.33 -19.34
CA ARG A 121 -5.11 14.56 -20.13
C ARG A 121 -3.80 15.30 -20.33
N GLN A 122 -3.50 15.67 -21.58
CA GLN A 122 -2.39 16.59 -21.84
C GLN A 122 -2.83 18.00 -21.49
N VAL A 123 -2.05 18.69 -20.67
CA VAL A 123 -2.25 20.11 -20.43
C VAL A 123 -1.59 20.86 -21.58
N GLY A 124 -2.42 21.42 -22.46
CA GLY A 124 -1.98 22.28 -23.55
C GLY A 124 -1.26 23.51 -23.01
N ASN A 125 -0.24 23.97 -23.72
CA ASN A 125 0.57 25.11 -23.32
C ASN A 125 -0.33 26.37 -23.19
N PRO A 126 -0.34 27.11 -22.08
CA PRO A 126 -1.12 28.35 -21.95
C PRO A 126 -0.76 29.43 -22.99
N ASN A 127 0.35 29.25 -23.71
CA ASN A 127 0.88 30.19 -24.70
C ASN A 127 0.56 29.82 -26.16
N GLU A 128 -0.31 28.84 -26.42
CA GLU A 128 -0.73 28.43 -27.78
C GLU A 128 -2.18 28.82 -28.13
N ALA A 129 -2.86 29.59 -27.28
CA ALA A 129 -4.07 30.31 -27.70
C ALA A 129 -3.65 31.65 -28.34
N GLU A 130 -3.75 31.67 -29.68
CA GLU A 130 -3.42 32.76 -30.62
C GLU A 130 -3.70 34.20 -30.18
#